data_AF-A0A1B6LI96-F1
#
_entry.id   AF-A0A1B6LI96-F1
#
_cell.length_a   1.000
_cell.length_b   1.000
_cell.length_c   1.000
_cell.angle_alpha   90.00
_cell.angle_beta   90.00
_cell.angle_gamma   90.00
#
_symmetry.space_group_name_H-M   'P 1'
#
loop_
_entity.id
_entity.type
_entity.pdbx_description
1 polymer ?
#
loop_
_entity_poly.entity_id
_entity_poly.type
_entity_poly.pdbx_seq_one_letter_code
_entity_poly.pdbx_strand_id
1 'polypeptide(L)'
;GRCVNPCDGACGPNTLCNIVDRKPICDCLPKFAPMTKNVAEGCLRQLAICTSDADCLGDVCTNGQCKVVCRKSEDCSEGERCVANKCQVPCVGHSQCQSSQACVNSICVIGCRSNKDCKSSHACVDSKCQDPCAAEGVCGPNAHCACVNHETICRCPEGFQGNPS
;
A
#
# COMPACT_ATOMS: atom_id res chain seq x y z
N GLY A 1 -38.91 -31.10 -8.52
CA GLY A 1 -38.30 -29.92 -7.89
C GLY A 1 -36.83 -29.86 -8.29
N ARG A 2 -36.27 -28.67 -8.52
CA ARG A 2 -34.86 -28.49 -8.90
C ARG A 2 -34.00 -28.43 -7.64
N CYS A 3 -32.92 -29.20 -7.59
CA CYS A 3 -31.92 -29.08 -6.53
C CYS A 3 -31.18 -27.75 -6.70
N VAL A 4 -31.07 -26.99 -5.62
CA VAL A 4 -30.28 -25.76 -5.54
C VAL A 4 -29.17 -25.97 -4.53
N ASN A 5 -27.99 -25.42 -4.79
CA ASN A 5 -26.89 -25.46 -3.84
C ASN A 5 -27.22 -24.49 -2.68
N PRO A 6 -27.32 -24.97 -1.43
CA PRO A 6 -27.65 -24.11 -0.30
C PRO A 6 -26.62 -22.99 -0.06
N CYS A 7 -25.40 -23.12 -0.57
CA CYS A 7 -24.34 -22.11 -0.44
C CYS A 7 -24.44 -20.96 -1.45
N ASP A 8 -25.26 -21.07 -2.51
CA ASP A 8 -25.37 -20.03 -3.53
C ASP A 8 -25.96 -18.75 -2.92
N GLY A 9 -25.10 -17.76 -2.65
CA GLY A 9 -25.48 -16.47 -2.07
C GLY A 9 -25.76 -16.48 -0.56
N ALA A 10 -25.47 -17.59 0.15
CA ALA A 10 -25.78 -17.72 1.57
C ALA A 10 -24.75 -17.07 2.51
N CYS A 11 -23.49 -16.96 2.08
CA CYS A 11 -22.40 -16.43 2.91
C CYS A 11 -21.75 -15.21 2.27
N GLY A 12 -21.50 -14.19 3.09
CA GLY A 12 -20.87 -12.93 2.71
C GLY A 12 -19.35 -13.03 2.51
N PRO A 13 -18.67 -11.90 2.22
CA PRO A 13 -17.25 -11.89 1.90
C PRO A 13 -16.36 -12.46 3.02
N ASN A 14 -15.24 -13.05 2.62
CA ASN A 14 -14.23 -13.66 3.51
C ASN A 14 -14.74 -14.82 4.39
N THR A 15 -15.73 -15.56 3.89
CA THR A 15 -16.24 -16.78 4.52
C THR A 15 -16.00 -18.00 3.65
N LEU A 16 -15.97 -19.18 4.28
CA LEU A 16 -16.08 -20.48 3.65
C LEU A 16 -17.49 -21.02 3.93
N CYS A 17 -18.21 -21.45 2.90
CA CYS A 17 -19.53 -22.07 3.06
C CYS A 17 -19.40 -23.60 3.09
N ASN A 18 -19.90 -24.22 4.15
CA ASN A 18 -19.99 -25.66 4.33
C ASN A 18 -21.46 -26.08 4.42
N ILE A 19 -21.84 -27.19 3.78
CA ILE A 19 -23.22 -27.70 3.84
C ILE A 19 -23.30 -28.73 4.97
N VAL A 20 -24.04 -28.42 6.04
CA VAL A 20 -24.31 -29.33 7.16
C VAL A 20 -25.82 -29.50 7.29
N ASP A 21 -26.31 -30.74 7.30
CA ASP A 21 -27.74 -31.06 7.36
C ASP A 21 -28.59 -30.32 6.32
N ARG A 22 -28.07 -30.22 5.09
CA ARG A 22 -28.66 -29.51 3.94
C ARG A 22 -28.80 -27.99 4.13
N LYS A 23 -28.19 -27.41 5.16
CA LYS A 23 -28.17 -25.97 5.42
C LYS A 23 -26.78 -25.39 5.17
N PRO A 24 -26.68 -24.15 4.69
CA PRO A 24 -25.40 -23.46 4.60
C PRO A 24 -24.95 -23.04 6.00
N ILE A 25 -23.71 -23.37 6.34
CA ILE A 25 -23.00 -22.89 7.51
C ILE A 25 -21.82 -22.07 7.00
N CYS A 26 -21.68 -20.83 7.49
CA CYS A 26 -20.64 -19.91 7.09
C CYS A 26 -19.58 -19.83 8.19
N ASP A 27 -18.33 -20.08 7.84
CA ASP A 27 -17.17 -19.94 8.72
C ASP A 27 -16.24 -18.86 8.18
N CYS A 28 -15.54 -18.12 9.03
CA CYS A 28 -14.56 -17.15 8.55
C CYS A 28 -13.33 -17.86 7.94
N LEU A 29 -12.79 -17.29 6.87
CA LEU A 29 -11.46 -17.69 6.39
C LEU A 29 -10.38 -17.42 7.45
N PRO A 30 -9.23 -18.13 7.41
CA PRO A 30 -8.13 -17.86 8.32
C PRO A 30 -7.73 -16.38 8.31
N LYS A 31 -7.50 -15.81 9.50
CA LYS A 31 -7.20 -14.38 9.76
C LYS A 31 -8.39 -13.42 9.61
N PHE A 32 -9.62 -13.93 9.50
CA PHE A 32 -10.85 -13.14 9.50
C PHE A 32 -11.74 -13.49 10.71
N ALA A 33 -12.45 -12.49 11.23
CA ALA A 33 -13.42 -12.61 12.32
C ALA A 33 -14.80 -12.09 11.89
N PRO A 34 -15.88 -12.57 12.54
CA PRO A 34 -17.23 -12.13 12.23
C PRO A 34 -17.38 -10.62 12.42
N MET A 35 -17.98 -9.95 11.44
CA MET A 35 -18.31 -8.51 11.54
C MET A 35 -19.33 -8.24 12.64
N THR A 36 -20.28 -9.16 12.78
CA THR A 36 -21.38 -9.13 13.72
C THR A 36 -21.54 -10.53 14.34
N LYS A 37 -22.57 -10.73 15.18
CA LYS A 37 -22.91 -12.07 15.65
C LYS A 37 -23.33 -13.03 14.53
N ASN A 38 -23.63 -12.50 13.34
CA ASN A 38 -24.06 -13.26 12.17
C ASN A 38 -22.91 -13.40 11.16
N VAL A 39 -22.25 -14.56 11.16
CA VAL A 39 -21.11 -14.85 10.26
C VAL A 39 -21.52 -14.83 8.79
N ALA A 40 -22.81 -15.07 8.46
CA ALA A 40 -23.30 -15.04 7.10
C ALA A 40 -23.23 -13.65 6.44
N GLU A 41 -23.11 -12.57 7.22
CA GLU A 41 -22.90 -11.21 6.69
C GLU A 41 -21.47 -10.99 6.16
N GLY A 42 -20.55 -11.89 6.50
CA GLY A 42 -19.16 -11.83 6.12
C GLY A 42 -18.23 -11.57 7.31
N CYS A 43 -16.94 -11.71 7.04
CA CYS A 43 -15.90 -11.54 8.03
C CYS A 43 -14.97 -10.38 7.65
N LEU A 44 -14.51 -9.64 8.65
CA LEU A 44 -13.46 -8.64 8.50
C LEU A 44 -12.12 -9.24 8.90
N ARG A 45 -11.04 -8.71 8.35
CA ARG A 45 -9.70 -9.10 8.77
C ARG A 45 -9.58 -8.80 10.27
N GLN A 46 -9.43 -9.85 11.07
CA GLN A 46 -9.26 -9.69 12.50
C GLN A 46 -7.93 -8.94 12.69
N LEU A 47 -7.94 -7.87 13.49
CA LEU A 47 -6.70 -7.29 13.98
C LEU A 47 -5.98 -8.41 14.73
N ALA A 48 -4.97 -9.00 14.08
CA ALA A 48 -4.17 -10.06 14.64
C ALA A 48 -3.22 -9.43 15.67
N ILE A 49 -3.78 -9.17 16.85
CA ILE A 49 -3.02 -8.73 18.01
C ILE A 49 -2.26 -9.94 18.54
N CYS A 50 -1.01 -9.72 18.91
CA CYS A 50 -0.13 -10.79 19.36
C CYS A 50 0.71 -10.34 20.56
N THR A 51 1.19 -11.31 21.31
CA THR A 51 2.20 -11.13 22.36
C THR A 51 3.51 -11.83 22.01
N SER A 52 3.45 -12.82 21.12
CA SER A 52 4.60 -13.54 20.57
C SER A 52 4.31 -14.03 19.14
N ASP A 53 5.36 -14.45 18.42
CA ASP A 53 5.23 -14.99 17.04
C ASP A 53 4.35 -16.25 16.98
N ALA A 54 4.20 -16.99 18.09
CA ALA A 54 3.34 -18.17 18.16
C ALA A 54 1.86 -17.83 17.94
N ASP A 55 1.46 -16.59 18.25
CA ASP A 55 0.09 -16.11 18.08
C ASP A 55 -0.24 -15.82 16.59
N CYS A 56 0.77 -15.83 15.72
CA CYS A 56 0.70 -15.22 14.39
C CYS A 56 0.56 -16.20 13.20
N LEU A 57 0.29 -17.49 13.42
CA LEU A 57 0.01 -18.49 12.35
C LEU A 57 0.97 -18.38 11.13
N GLY A 58 2.28 -18.23 11.40
CA GLY A 58 3.33 -18.13 10.38
C GLY A 58 3.85 -16.70 10.11
N ASP A 59 3.14 -15.67 10.57
CA ASP A 59 3.57 -14.27 10.55
C ASP A 59 4.46 -13.94 11.77
N VAL A 60 5.02 -12.73 11.82
CA VAL A 60 5.85 -12.26 12.95
C VAL A 60 5.10 -11.23 13.78
N CYS A 61 5.19 -11.35 15.10
CA CYS A 61 4.63 -10.39 16.04
C CYS A 61 5.57 -9.18 16.18
N THR A 62 5.10 -8.00 15.81
CA THR A 62 5.86 -6.75 15.96
C THR A 62 4.97 -5.66 16.52
N ASN A 63 5.34 -5.11 17.69
CA ASN A 63 4.56 -4.09 18.40
C ASN A 63 3.11 -4.51 18.66
N GLY A 64 2.91 -5.78 19.03
CA GLY A 64 1.59 -6.32 19.33
C GLY A 64 0.71 -6.58 18.11
N GLN A 65 1.26 -6.56 16.90
CA GLN A 65 0.53 -6.85 15.65
C GLN A 65 1.27 -7.89 14.82
N CYS A 66 0.55 -8.89 14.32
CA CYS A 66 1.08 -9.84 13.36
C CYS A 66 1.30 -9.17 12.00
N LYS A 67 2.54 -9.21 11.52
CA LYS A 67 2.93 -8.70 10.21
C LYS A 67 3.32 -9.86 9.31
N VAL A 68 2.75 -9.88 8.11
CA VAL A 68 3.12 -10.84 7.07
C VAL A 68 4.59 -10.61 6.72
N VAL A 69 5.38 -11.68 6.85
CA VAL A 69 6.78 -11.71 6.48
C VAL A 69 7.01 -12.89 5.54
N CYS A 70 8.05 -12.78 4.73
CA CYS A 70 8.57 -13.92 3.98
C CYS A 70 9.87 -14.41 4.64
N ARG A 71 10.14 -15.70 4.54
CA ARG A 71 11.43 -16.32 4.91
C ARG A 71 12.20 -16.74 3.67
N LYS A 72 11.47 -17.15 2.63
CA LYS A 72 11.97 -17.54 1.32
C LYS A 72 11.05 -17.00 0.21
N SER A 73 11.51 -17.02 -1.04
CA SER A 73 10.76 -16.42 -2.14
C SER A 73 9.45 -17.15 -2.46
N GLU A 74 9.33 -18.44 -2.11
CA GLU A 74 8.11 -19.23 -2.29
C GLU A 74 6.99 -18.84 -1.32
N ASP A 75 7.31 -18.07 -0.27
CA ASP A 75 6.31 -17.52 0.64
C ASP A 75 5.60 -16.29 0.02
N CYS A 76 6.12 -15.78 -1.10
CA CYS A 76 5.61 -14.60 -1.80
C CYS A 76 4.75 -14.97 -3.02
N SER A 77 4.03 -13.99 -3.55
CA SER A 77 3.24 -14.20 -4.76
C SER A 77 4.13 -14.37 -5.99
N GLU A 78 3.55 -14.90 -7.07
CA GLU A 78 4.28 -15.04 -8.33
C GLU A 78 4.85 -13.69 -8.79
N GLY A 79 6.15 -13.69 -9.13
CA GLY A 79 6.87 -12.48 -9.53
C GLY A 79 7.43 -11.65 -8.38
N GLU A 80 7.23 -12.04 -7.12
CA GLU A 80 7.88 -11.40 -5.96
C GLU A 80 9.07 -12.22 -5.48
N ARG A 81 9.97 -11.57 -4.74
CA ARG A 81 11.05 -12.26 -4.03
C ARG A 81 11.15 -11.77 -2.60
N CYS A 82 11.67 -12.61 -1.72
CA CYS A 82 11.86 -12.23 -0.33
C CYS A 82 13.13 -11.38 -0.14
N VAL A 83 12.97 -10.14 0.31
CA VAL A 83 14.07 -9.21 0.62
C VAL A 83 13.83 -8.61 1.99
N ALA A 84 14.75 -8.83 2.93
CA ALA A 84 14.65 -8.32 4.30
C ALA A 84 13.27 -8.61 4.95
N ASN A 85 12.83 -9.86 4.85
CA ASN A 85 11.55 -10.37 5.35
C ASN A 85 10.29 -9.73 4.74
N LYS A 86 10.42 -9.05 3.59
CA LYS A 86 9.30 -8.47 2.84
C LYS A 86 9.27 -9.02 1.41
N CYS A 87 8.08 -9.37 0.94
CA CYS A 87 7.87 -9.67 -0.46
C CYS A 87 7.98 -8.38 -1.26
N GLN A 88 8.91 -8.35 -2.20
CA GLN A 88 9.19 -7.19 -3.03
C GLN A 88 9.20 -7.62 -4.49
N VAL A 89 8.60 -6.78 -5.34
CA VAL A 89 8.61 -6.99 -6.79
C VAL A 89 9.95 -6.52 -7.34
N PRO A 90 10.81 -7.41 -7.85
CA PRO A 90 12.07 -7.02 -8.46
C PRO A 90 11.83 -6.34 -9.82
N CYS A 91 12.76 -5.49 -10.21
CA CYS A 91 12.70 -4.80 -11.48
C CYS A 91 14.09 -4.50 -12.04
N VAL A 92 14.15 -4.36 -13.36
CA VAL A 92 15.32 -3.85 -14.08
C VAL A 92 15.06 -2.43 -14.59
N GLY A 93 13.80 -2.03 -14.75
CA GLY A 93 13.40 -0.70 -15.17
C GLY A 93 11.95 -0.39 -14.80
N HIS A 94 11.55 0.88 -14.93
CA HIS A 94 10.24 1.35 -14.50
C HIS A 94 9.08 0.60 -15.18
N SER A 95 9.21 0.19 -16.44
CA SER A 95 8.14 -0.49 -17.20
C SER A 95 7.64 -1.79 -16.55
N GLN A 96 8.43 -2.42 -15.68
CA GLN A 96 8.07 -3.65 -14.98
C GLN A 96 7.24 -3.39 -13.69
N CYS A 97 7.19 -2.14 -13.23
CA CYS A 97 6.41 -1.76 -12.05
C CYS A 97 4.99 -1.29 -12.42
N GLN A 98 4.11 -1.18 -11.44
CA GLN A 98 2.81 -0.53 -11.61
C GLN A 98 2.97 0.98 -11.87
N SER A 99 1.98 1.63 -12.48
CA SER A 99 2.07 3.04 -12.91
C SER A 99 2.44 4.01 -11.79
N SER A 100 2.01 3.76 -10.55
CA SER A 100 2.32 4.53 -9.33
C SER A 100 3.62 4.09 -8.62
N GLN A 101 4.45 3.30 -9.30
CA GLN A 101 5.69 2.78 -8.79
C GLN A 101 6.85 3.09 -9.71
N ALA A 102 8.03 3.17 -9.10
CA ALA A 102 9.30 3.36 -9.77
C ALA A 102 10.26 2.23 -9.42
N CYS A 103 11.14 1.89 -10.36
CA CYS A 103 12.19 0.93 -10.12
C CYS A 103 13.37 1.63 -9.45
N VAL A 104 13.63 1.31 -8.19
CA VAL A 104 14.71 1.91 -7.40
C VAL A 104 15.49 0.77 -6.74
N ASN A 105 16.81 0.74 -6.96
CA ASN A 105 17.69 -0.33 -6.46
C ASN A 105 17.17 -1.74 -6.80
N SER A 106 16.69 -1.91 -8.04
CA SER A 106 16.13 -3.16 -8.57
C SER A 106 14.85 -3.66 -7.88
N ILE A 107 14.15 -2.79 -7.16
CA ILE A 107 12.86 -3.09 -6.52
C ILE A 107 11.82 -2.04 -6.91
N CYS A 108 10.60 -2.48 -7.20
CA CYS A 108 9.47 -1.57 -7.40
C CYS A 108 9.03 -0.98 -6.06
N VAL A 109 9.13 0.35 -5.94
CA VAL A 109 8.69 1.10 -4.77
C VAL A 109 7.63 2.11 -5.18
N ILE A 110 6.74 2.48 -4.25
CA ILE A 110 5.79 3.58 -4.49
C ILE A 110 6.60 4.86 -4.72
N GLY A 111 6.33 5.52 -5.84
CA GLY A 111 7.15 6.61 -6.32
C GLY A 111 6.64 7.15 -7.65
N CYS A 112 7.50 7.87 -8.35
CA CYS A 112 7.17 8.49 -9.63
C CYS A 112 8.22 8.18 -10.68
N ARG A 113 7.81 8.20 -11.94
CA ARG A 113 8.66 8.05 -13.12
C ARG A 113 8.85 9.39 -13.83
N SER A 114 7.86 10.28 -13.70
CA SER A 114 7.86 11.62 -14.24
C SER A 114 6.99 12.56 -13.38
N ASN A 115 7.12 13.86 -13.63
CA ASN A 115 6.30 14.89 -12.98
C ASN A 115 4.79 14.62 -13.09
N LYS A 116 4.34 14.01 -14.19
CA LYS A 116 2.92 13.68 -14.43
C LYS A 116 2.34 12.68 -13.43
N ASP A 117 3.20 11.92 -12.74
CA ASP A 117 2.78 10.95 -11.72
C ASP A 117 2.54 11.63 -10.35
N CYS A 118 2.96 12.90 -10.21
CA CYS A 118 2.85 13.68 -9.00
C CYS A 118 1.69 14.67 -9.07
N LYS A 119 1.25 15.17 -7.91
CA LYS A 119 0.34 16.32 -7.85
C LYS A 119 1.02 17.54 -8.46
N SER A 120 0.25 18.51 -8.97
CA SER A 120 0.79 19.73 -9.59
C SER A 120 1.68 20.58 -8.67
N SER A 121 1.54 20.42 -7.35
CA SER A 121 2.37 21.04 -6.32
C SER A 121 3.61 20.23 -5.92
N HIS A 122 3.92 19.12 -6.59
CA HIS A 122 5.07 18.26 -6.30
C HIS A 122 5.80 17.92 -7.60
N ALA A 123 7.11 17.83 -7.58
CA ALA A 123 7.90 17.35 -8.71
C ALA A 123 8.39 15.93 -8.47
N CYS A 124 8.69 15.21 -9.55
CA CYS A 124 9.32 13.90 -9.46
C CYS A 124 10.84 14.07 -9.37
N VAL A 125 11.38 13.92 -8.16
CA VAL A 125 12.82 14.06 -7.87
C VAL A 125 13.30 12.74 -7.29
N ASP A 126 14.31 12.14 -7.93
CA ASP A 126 14.88 10.84 -7.55
C ASP A 126 13.81 9.75 -7.35
N SER A 127 12.88 9.69 -8.30
CA SER A 127 11.75 8.76 -8.30
C SER A 127 10.79 8.89 -7.11
N LYS A 128 10.79 10.04 -6.42
CA LYS A 128 9.84 10.38 -5.35
C LYS A 128 9.12 11.69 -5.69
N CYS A 129 7.81 11.72 -5.45
CA CYS A 129 7.06 12.97 -5.49
C CYS A 129 7.40 13.80 -4.25
N GLN A 130 8.04 14.94 -4.46
CA GLN A 130 8.48 15.83 -3.40
C GLN A 130 8.07 17.27 -3.72
N ASP A 131 7.84 18.09 -2.70
CA ASP A 131 7.70 19.52 -2.89
C ASP A 131 9.09 20.09 -3.23
N PRO A 132 9.33 20.59 -4.45
CA PRO A 132 10.64 21.10 -4.83
C PRO A 132 11.00 22.38 -4.04
N CYS A 133 10.05 23.04 -3.39
CA CYS A 133 10.32 24.17 -2.48
C CYS A 133 10.86 23.75 -1.12
N ALA A 134 10.81 22.47 -0.77
CA ALA A 134 11.36 21.97 0.49
C ALA A 134 12.90 21.82 0.47
N ALA A 135 13.52 21.92 -0.70
CA ALA A 135 14.98 21.91 -0.81
C ALA A 135 15.57 23.27 -0.41
N GLU A 136 16.69 23.24 0.31
CA GLU A 136 17.40 24.45 0.72
C GLU A 136 17.99 25.20 -0.48
N GLY A 137 17.97 26.53 -0.43
CA GLY A 137 18.57 27.39 -1.46
C GLY A 137 17.84 27.43 -2.80
N VAL A 138 16.63 26.86 -2.89
CA VAL A 138 15.80 26.89 -4.12
C VAL A 138 15.42 28.32 -4.51
N CYS A 139 15.14 29.16 -3.52
CA CYS A 139 14.90 30.58 -3.69
C CYS A 139 15.91 31.40 -2.89
N GLY A 140 16.14 32.63 -3.35
CA GLY A 140 16.95 33.60 -2.60
C GLY A 140 16.37 33.88 -1.20
N PRO A 141 17.21 34.36 -0.26
CA PRO A 141 16.75 34.67 1.09
C PRO A 141 15.57 35.66 1.05
N ASN A 142 14.60 35.42 1.93
CA ASN A 142 13.34 36.17 2.03
C ASN A 142 12.39 36.08 0.81
N ALA A 143 12.63 35.21 -0.16
CA ALA A 143 11.67 34.94 -1.22
C ALA A 143 10.68 33.81 -0.83
N HIS A 144 9.43 33.94 -1.24
CA HIS A 144 8.42 32.88 -1.14
C HIS A 144 8.57 31.90 -2.29
N CYS A 145 8.77 30.63 -1.96
CA CYS A 145 8.74 29.55 -2.95
C CYS A 145 7.33 28.97 -3.09
N ALA A 146 6.90 28.73 -4.32
CA ALA A 146 5.72 27.94 -4.63
C ALA A 146 6.01 26.96 -5.76
N CYS A 147 5.57 25.71 -5.62
CA CYS A 147 5.57 24.76 -6.73
C CYS A 147 4.29 24.92 -7.57
N VAL A 148 4.44 25.28 -8.83
CA VAL A 148 3.33 25.39 -9.80
C VAL A 148 3.69 24.58 -11.03
N ASN A 149 2.83 23.63 -11.41
CA ASN A 149 3.05 22.72 -12.55
C ASN A 149 4.40 21.99 -12.48
N HIS A 150 4.76 21.51 -11.28
CA HIS A 150 6.02 20.81 -11.01
C HIS A 150 7.28 21.67 -11.13
N GLU A 151 7.14 23.00 -11.27
CA GLU A 151 8.23 23.95 -11.33
C GLU A 151 8.23 24.87 -10.12
N THR A 152 9.42 25.27 -9.68
CA THR A 152 9.60 26.21 -8.58
C THR A 152 9.47 27.63 -9.07
N ILE A 153 8.56 28.39 -8.45
CA ILE A 153 8.41 29.82 -8.66
C ILE A 153 8.82 30.54 -7.39
N CYS A 154 9.84 31.37 -7.48
CA CYS A 154 10.27 32.26 -6.40
C CYS A 154 9.64 33.65 -6.59
N ARG A 155 8.97 34.16 -5.56
CA ARG A 155 8.37 35.50 -5.56
C ARG A 155 8.85 36.29 -4.36
N CYS A 156 9.13 37.57 -4.57
CA CYS A 156 9.36 38.48 -3.45
C CYS A 156 8.04 38.69 -2.67
N PRO A 157 8.08 38.88 -1.34
CA PRO A 157 6.93 39.34 -0.57
C PRO A 157 6.38 40.67 -1.10
N GLU A 158 5.13 41.00 -0.77
CA GLU A 158 4.52 42.26 -1.20
C GLU A 158 5.37 43.47 -0.78
N GLY A 159 5.63 44.37 -1.74
CA GLY A 159 6.47 45.56 -1.54
C GLY A 159 7.98 45.34 -1.76
N PHE A 160 8.42 44.11 -2.03
CA PHE A 160 9.82 43.79 -2.31
C PHE A 160 10.01 43.44 -3.81
N GLN A 161 11.21 43.70 -4.34
CA GLN A 161 11.60 43.35 -5.70
C GLN A 161 12.93 42.61 -5.69
N GLY A 162 13.11 41.69 -6.64
CA GLY A 162 14.36 40.97 -6.81
C GLY A 162 15.46 41.94 -7.24
N ASN A 163 16.66 41.77 -6.70
CA ASN A 163 17.83 42.47 -7.19
C ASN A 163 18.39 41.70 -8.40
N PRO A 164 18.27 42.21 -9.64
CA PRO A 164 18.92 41.58 -10.79
C PRO A 164 20.43 41.79 -10.61
N SER A 165 21.14 40.72 -10.28
CA SER A 165 22.60 40.71 -10.42
C SER A 165 22.96 40.40 -11.86
#